data_AF-A0A2V1K245-F1
#
_entry.id   AF-A0A2V1K245-F1
#
_cell.length_a   1.000
_cell.length_b   1.000
_cell.length_c   1.000
_cell.angle_alpha   90.00
_cell.angle_beta   90.00
_cell.angle_gamma   90.00
#
_symmetry.space_group_name_H-M   'P 1'
#
loop_
_entity.id
_entity.type
_entity.pdbx_description
1 polymer ?
#
loop_
_entity_poly.entity_id
_entity_poly.type
_entity_poly.pdbx_seq_one_letter_code
_entity_poly.pdbx_strand_id
1 'polypeptide(L)'
;MEKLNLLRALADAGCQLAVQVPVLTGSHTVIATPEQALRLLQDKQEAYGELMGLNRTDYIEWLTSQGSVYCSATTQKGYRCRNTIVSATFLEPSAWKTTCETGGYCAMHAG
;
A
#
# COMPACT_ATOMS: atom_id res chain seq x y z
N MET A 1 -4.18 26.60 -6.36
CA MET A 1 -2.84 27.21 -6.32
C MET A 1 -2.52 27.77 -4.94
N GLU A 2 -3.41 28.55 -4.33
CA GLU A 2 -3.20 29.15 -2.99
C GLU A 2 -2.85 28.14 -1.88
N LYS A 3 -3.61 27.04 -1.75
CA LYS A 3 -3.34 26.01 -0.73
C LYS A 3 -1.95 25.38 -0.84
N LEU A 4 -1.47 25.15 -2.07
CA LEU A 4 -0.14 24.57 -2.29
C LEU A 4 0.96 25.54 -1.87
N ASN A 5 0.81 26.82 -2.20
CA ASN A 5 1.78 27.86 -1.84
C ASN A 5 1.88 28.01 -0.32
N LEU A 6 0.76 27.93 0.41
CA LEU A 6 0.76 27.92 1.87
C LEU A 6 1.52 26.70 2.43
N LEU A 7 1.23 25.49 1.94
CA LEU A 7 1.91 24.28 2.41
C LEU A 7 3.43 24.32 2.14
N ARG A 8 3.84 24.88 0.99
CA ARG A 8 5.26 25.12 0.68
C ARG A 8 5.90 26.13 1.62
N ALA A 9 5.26 27.27 1.86
CA ALA A 9 5.77 28.28 2.78
C ALA A 9 5.94 27.74 4.21
N LEU A 10 5.03 26.89 4.68
CA LEU A 10 5.17 26.21 5.97
C LEU A 10 6.36 25.24 5.98
N ALA A 11 6.53 24.45 4.92
CA ALA A 11 7.68 23.55 4.80
C ALA A 11 9.01 24.32 4.75
N ASP A 12 9.08 25.41 4.00
CA ASP A 12 10.25 26.29 3.90
C ASP A 12 10.57 26.98 5.23
N ALA A 13 9.56 27.23 6.07
CA ALA A 13 9.71 27.73 7.44
C ALA A 13 10.17 26.64 8.45
N GLY A 14 10.38 25.41 7.99
CA GLY A 14 10.84 24.28 8.82
C GLY A 14 9.72 23.43 9.42
N CYS A 15 8.46 23.64 9.05
CA CYS A 15 7.36 22.78 9.48
C CYS A 15 7.40 21.44 8.74
N GLN A 16 7.14 20.34 9.46
CA GLN A 16 6.92 19.02 8.85
C GLN A 16 5.43 18.75 8.64
N LEU A 17 5.07 18.28 7.45
CA LEU A 17 3.71 17.86 7.14
C LEU A 17 3.56 16.36 7.45
N ALA A 18 3.32 16.04 8.72
CA ALA A 18 3.14 14.67 9.18
C ALA A 18 1.73 14.15 8.86
N VAL A 19 1.65 13.01 8.19
CA VAL A 19 0.41 12.35 7.78
C VAL A 19 0.30 10.99 8.48
N GLN A 20 -0.85 10.73 9.09
CA GLN A 20 -1.20 9.40 9.58
C GLN A 20 -1.77 8.57 8.44
N VAL A 21 -0.99 7.61 7.96
CA VAL A 21 -1.41 6.69 6.90
C VAL A 21 -1.94 5.42 7.54
N PRO A 22 -3.20 5.00 7.26
CA PRO A 22 -3.73 3.73 7.73
C PRO A 22 -2.86 2.56 7.25
N VAL A 23 -2.54 1.65 8.16
CA VAL A 23 -1.84 0.40 7.83
C VAL A 23 -2.66 -0.79 8.33
N LEU A 24 -2.17 -2.02 8.14
CA LEU A 24 -2.89 -3.23 8.56
C LEU A 24 -3.32 -3.18 10.03
N THR A 25 -2.46 -2.62 10.88
CA THR A 25 -2.73 -2.41 12.30
C THR A 25 -2.42 -0.96 12.71
N GLY A 26 -3.47 -0.14 12.85
CA GLY A 26 -3.33 1.26 13.25
C GLY A 26 -2.88 2.18 12.10
N SER A 27 -1.88 3.01 12.35
CA SER A 27 -1.35 3.97 11.37
C SER A 27 0.16 4.15 11.47
N HIS A 28 0.79 4.44 10.34
CA HIS A 28 2.17 4.93 10.28
C HIS A 28 2.17 6.44 10.10
N THR A 29 3.13 7.11 10.75
CA THR A 29 3.35 8.54 10.53
C THR A 29 4.39 8.72 9.43
N VAL A 30 4.01 9.37 8.34
CA VAL A 30 4.91 9.64 7.20
C VAL A 30 4.99 11.15 7.00
N ILE A 31 6.21 11.65 6.73
CA ILE A 31 6.41 13.06 6.36
C ILE A 31 6.12 13.21 4.87
N ALA A 32 5.07 13.96 4.55
CA ALA A 32 4.62 14.20 3.19
C ALA A 32 5.25 15.47 2.62
N THR A 33 5.44 15.54 1.30
CA THR A 33 5.68 16.81 0.62
C THR A 33 4.41 17.67 0.62
N PRO A 34 4.51 19.00 0.37
CA PRO A 34 3.35 19.86 0.17
C PRO A 34 2.36 19.34 -0.90
N GLU A 35 2.88 18.79 -2.00
CA GLU A 35 2.07 18.23 -3.08
C GLU A 35 1.32 16.97 -2.63
N GLN A 36 2.00 16.07 -1.92
CA GLN A 36 1.40 14.85 -1.36
C GLN A 36 0.33 15.18 -0.31
N ALA A 37 0.63 16.13 0.59
CA ALA A 37 -0.31 16.60 1.59
C ALA A 37 -1.56 17.24 0.95
N LEU A 38 -1.39 17.97 -0.15
CA LEU A 38 -2.51 18.54 -0.89
C LEU A 38 -3.37 17.47 -1.58
N ARG A 39 -2.75 16.44 -2.16
CA ARG A 39 -3.46 15.32 -2.82
C ARG A 39 -4.41 14.58 -1.89
N LEU A 40 -4.12 14.54 -0.58
CA LEU A 40 -5.03 13.96 0.42
C LEU A 40 -6.42 14.61 0.46
N LEU A 41 -6.54 15.87 0.03
CA LEU A 41 -7.83 16.56 -0.05
C LEU A 41 -8.65 16.14 -1.29
N GLN A 42 -8.05 15.46 -2.25
CA GLN A 42 -8.65 15.06 -3.52
C GLN A 42 -8.94 13.56 -3.54
N ASP A 43 -7.92 12.74 -3.35
CA ASP A 43 -8.03 11.29 -3.22
C ASP A 43 -7.07 10.79 -2.14
N LYS A 44 -7.65 10.40 -1.00
CA LYS A 44 -6.88 9.89 0.13
C LYS A 44 -6.21 8.56 -0.18
N GLN A 45 -6.87 7.66 -0.92
CA GLN A 45 -6.34 6.33 -1.18
C GLN A 45 -5.15 6.38 -2.14
N GLU A 46 -5.22 7.25 -3.14
CA GLU A 46 -4.08 7.47 -4.04
C GLU A 46 -2.89 8.08 -3.30
N ALA A 47 -3.12 9.14 -2.53
CA ALA A 47 -2.06 9.79 -1.76
C ALA A 47 -1.45 8.87 -0.68
N TYR A 48 -2.26 8.07 0.01
CA TYR A 48 -1.75 7.07 0.96
C TYR A 48 -0.96 5.96 0.27
N GLY A 49 -1.42 5.48 -0.89
CA GLY A 49 -0.64 4.54 -1.68
C GLY A 49 0.74 5.12 -2.00
N GLU A 50 0.78 6.33 -2.53
CA GLU A 50 2.03 7.02 -2.87
C GLU A 50 2.98 7.12 -1.66
N LEU A 51 2.47 7.53 -0.49
CA LEU A 51 3.24 7.64 0.75
C LEU A 51 3.76 6.29 1.26
N MET A 52 3.12 5.17 0.89
CA MET A 52 3.54 3.81 1.23
C MET A 52 4.32 3.12 0.10
N GLY A 53 4.62 3.82 -1.00
CA GLY A 53 5.33 3.26 -2.16
C GLY A 53 4.48 2.33 -3.03
N LEU A 54 3.14 2.46 -2.97
CA LEU A 54 2.17 1.70 -3.76
C LEU A 54 1.39 2.63 -4.70
N ASN A 55 0.78 2.08 -5.75
CA ASN A 55 -0.28 2.81 -6.45
C ASN A 55 -1.62 2.68 -5.68
N ARG A 56 -2.62 3.47 -6.07
CA ARG A 56 -3.96 3.47 -5.45
C ARG A 56 -4.58 2.07 -5.36
N THR A 57 -4.53 1.29 -6.44
CA THR A 57 -5.14 -0.04 -6.50
C THR A 57 -4.40 -1.02 -5.59
N ASP A 58 -3.06 -1.02 -5.65
CA ASP A 58 -2.21 -1.87 -4.82
C ASP A 58 -2.42 -1.57 -3.33
N TYR A 59 -2.53 -0.30 -2.95
CA TYR A 59 -2.77 0.09 -1.55
C TYR A 59 -4.13 -0.41 -1.03
N ILE A 60 -5.17 -0.32 -1.84
CA ILE A 60 -6.50 -0.86 -1.50
C ILE A 60 -6.45 -2.38 -1.39
N GLU A 61 -5.79 -3.06 -2.33
CA GLU A 61 -5.67 -4.51 -2.31
C GLU A 61 -4.86 -4.99 -1.10
N TRP A 62 -3.75 -4.31 -0.79
CA TRP A 62 -2.93 -4.58 0.38
C TRP A 62 -3.74 -4.48 1.69
N LEU A 63 -4.51 -3.40 1.88
CA LEU A 63 -5.37 -3.24 3.06
C LEU A 63 -6.47 -4.30 3.13
N THR A 64 -7.18 -4.52 2.02
CA THR A 64 -8.34 -5.43 2.00
C THR A 64 -7.93 -6.90 2.10
N SER A 65 -6.74 -7.25 1.62
CA SER A 65 -6.15 -8.58 1.79
C SER A 65 -5.44 -8.80 3.13
N GLN A 66 -5.40 -7.78 4.00
CA GLN A 66 -4.63 -7.80 5.24
C GLN A 66 -3.15 -8.17 5.00
N GLY A 67 -2.55 -7.60 3.94
CA GLY A 67 -1.18 -7.87 3.54
C GLY A 67 -0.93 -9.31 3.07
N SER A 68 -1.96 -10.01 2.61
CA SER A 68 -1.84 -11.39 2.12
C SER A 68 -1.61 -11.42 0.61
N VAL A 69 -0.79 -12.38 0.14
CA VAL A 69 -0.61 -12.65 -1.29
C VAL A 69 -1.11 -14.05 -1.62
N TYR A 70 -1.83 -14.17 -2.73
CA TYR A 70 -2.51 -15.42 -3.11
C TYR A 70 -1.69 -16.24 -4.12
N CYS A 71 -1.79 -17.55 -3.97
CA CYS A 71 -1.15 -18.57 -4.78
C CYS A 71 -1.33 -18.32 -6.29
N SER A 72 -0.25 -18.50 -7.04
CA SER A 72 -0.21 -18.32 -8.50
C SER A 72 -0.78 -19.50 -9.29
N ALA A 73 -1.01 -20.65 -8.64
CA ALA A 73 -1.56 -21.84 -9.30
C ALA A 73 -3.05 -21.72 -9.67
N THR A 74 -3.44 -22.55 -10.62
CA THR A 74 -4.84 -22.78 -11.02
C THR A 74 -5.31 -24.12 -10.49
N THR A 75 -6.51 -24.16 -9.91
CA THR A 75 -7.14 -25.39 -9.44
C THR A 75 -7.46 -26.34 -10.60
N GLN A 76 -7.69 -27.62 -10.31
CA GLN A 76 -8.11 -28.61 -11.33
C GLN A 76 -9.39 -28.22 -12.09
N LYS A 77 -10.23 -27.34 -11.50
CA LYS A 77 -11.46 -26.80 -12.13
C LYS A 77 -11.22 -25.56 -12.99
N GLY A 78 -9.97 -25.13 -13.19
CA GLY A 78 -9.62 -23.97 -14.02
C GLY A 78 -9.70 -22.62 -13.32
N TYR A 79 -10.07 -22.55 -12.04
CA TYR A 79 -10.11 -21.30 -11.27
C TYR A 79 -8.77 -20.99 -10.61
N ARG A 80 -8.39 -19.71 -10.50
CA ARG A 80 -7.23 -19.28 -9.71
C ARG A 80 -7.36 -19.75 -8.26
N CYS A 81 -6.29 -20.32 -7.71
CA CYS A 81 -6.24 -20.72 -6.31
C CYS A 81 -6.37 -19.48 -5.42
N ARG A 82 -7.21 -19.57 -4.37
CA ARG A 82 -7.43 -18.49 -3.40
C ARG A 82 -6.73 -18.71 -2.06
N ASN A 83 -5.90 -19.76 -1.94
CA ASN A 83 -5.06 -19.94 -0.77
C ASN A 83 -3.91 -18.92 -0.81
N THR A 84 -3.46 -18.49 0.36
CA THR A 84 -2.29 -17.63 0.47
C THR A 84 -1.01 -18.39 0.15
N ILE A 85 -0.01 -17.68 -0.40
CA ILE A 85 1.35 -18.21 -0.52
C ILE A 85 1.88 -18.49 0.89
N VAL A 86 2.68 -19.54 1.04
CA VAL A 86 3.27 -19.89 2.35
C VAL A 86 4.05 -18.70 2.91
N SER A 87 3.77 -18.35 4.17
CA SER A 87 4.36 -17.20 4.87
C SER A 87 4.12 -15.81 4.25
N ALA A 88 3.21 -15.67 3.28
CA ALA A 88 2.89 -14.39 2.64
C ALA A 88 1.61 -13.77 3.19
N THR A 89 1.55 -13.57 4.51
CA THR A 89 0.44 -12.92 5.21
C THR A 89 0.95 -11.80 6.10
N PHE A 90 0.15 -10.75 6.32
CA PHE A 90 0.54 -9.58 7.11
C PHE A 90 1.85 -8.93 6.64
N LEU A 91 2.11 -8.94 5.32
CA LEU A 91 3.30 -8.32 4.76
C LEU A 91 3.17 -6.79 4.75
N GLU A 92 4.25 -6.09 5.05
CA GLU A 92 4.37 -4.65 4.83
C GLU A 92 4.32 -4.29 3.33
N PRO A 93 3.95 -3.06 2.94
CA PRO A 93 3.66 -2.70 1.54
C PRO A 93 4.72 -3.11 0.52
N SER A 94 6.00 -2.85 0.81
CA SER A 94 7.10 -3.17 -0.10
C SER A 94 7.28 -4.67 -0.28
N ALA A 95 7.29 -5.44 0.82
CA ALA A 95 7.37 -6.89 0.80
C ALA A 95 6.14 -7.52 0.12
N TRP A 96 4.95 -6.99 0.38
CA TRP A 96 3.71 -7.41 -0.28
C TRP A 96 3.82 -7.20 -1.80
N LYS A 97 4.25 -6.02 -2.24
CA LYS A 97 4.39 -5.70 -3.67
C LYS A 97 5.40 -6.61 -4.36
N THR A 98 6.59 -6.78 -3.77
CA THR A 98 7.61 -7.71 -4.28
C THR A 98 7.07 -9.13 -4.35
N THR A 99 6.34 -9.60 -3.33
CA THR A 99 5.78 -10.95 -3.32
C THR A 99 4.67 -11.14 -4.37
N CYS A 100 3.86 -10.12 -4.62
CA CYS A 100 2.88 -10.11 -5.72
C CYS A 100 3.57 -10.21 -7.09
N GLU A 101 4.71 -9.56 -7.28
CA GLU A 101 5.47 -9.58 -8.53
C GLU A 101 6.22 -10.90 -8.75
N THR A 102 6.81 -11.47 -7.70
CA THR A 102 7.49 -12.77 -7.78
C THR A 102 6.50 -13.92 -7.90
N GLY A 103 5.32 -13.78 -7.28
CA GLY A 103 4.37 -14.86 -7.10
C GLY A 103 4.88 -15.95 -6.17
N GLY A 104 4.16 -17.07 -6.14
CA GLY A 104 4.50 -18.22 -5.32
C GLY A 104 3.32 -19.18 -5.18
N TYR A 105 3.49 -20.19 -4.34
CA TYR A 105 2.52 -21.26 -4.19
C TYR A 105 2.08 -21.42 -2.74
N CYS A 106 0.87 -21.95 -2.56
CA CYS A 106 0.42 -22.40 -1.25
C CYS A 106 0.92 -23.82 -0.98
N ALA A 107 0.81 -24.27 0.27
CA ALA A 107 1.21 -25.63 0.67
C ALA A 107 0.56 -26.76 -0.16
N MET A 108 -0.60 -26.51 -0.77
CA MET A 108 -1.29 -27.48 -1.64
C MET A 108 -0.76 -27.53 -3.07
N HIS A 109 -0.02 -26.50 -3.51
CA HIS A 109 0.51 -26.37 -4.86
C HIS A 109 2.05 -26.28 -4.86
N ALA A 110 2.69 -26.99 -3.92
CA ALA A 110 4.15 -27.07 -3.74
C ALA A 110 4.83 -25.77 -3.25
N GLY A 111 4.15 -25.01 -2.39
CA GLY A 111 4.74 -23.93 -1.60
C GLY A 111 5.17 -24.36 -0.22
#